data_AF-A0AAU7CSL8-F1
#
_entry.id   AF-A0AAU7CSL8-F1
#
_cell.length_a   1.000
_cell.length_b   1.000
_cell.length_c   1.000
_cell.angle_alpha   90.00
_cell.angle_beta   90.00
_cell.angle_gamma   90.00
#
_symmetry.space_group_name_H-M   'P 1'
#
loop_
_entity.id
_entity.type
_entity.pdbx_description
1 polymer ?
#
loop_
_entity_poly.entity_id
_entity_poly.type
_entity_poly.pdbx_seq_one_letter_code
_entity_poly.pdbx_strand_id
1 'polypeptide(L)'
;MATREEASGRKSRRGWIGLVALLIALMFVPLVWLLMPRRFLGETLPSPNGYDDLIAAGRLVTGDIGKVADLDKANTNDLRALVEVNSDALARAQIGLGRKSAVPLAKSPSVEAHLEGFNTLRSLGRLLAAEAALREHEGRTADAAKLYFGVILYGRAMSTGGLIHERLAAGAIQYAGIRGLNRLAPTLSAEESRRLAREVERLDRAREPLDHVFNRDQEFHLARRGLSMQIGHAIYRKQMQAMLMPTKAAAKQSDRLNQTELRLLAATLALRAYRLDHPDEPVPPSLDALVPTYLEAIPFDPFSQGPMTFKAQGDVVRIYSVGPNGRDDGGIASPSRNSFVGDLLLESP
;
A
#
# COMPACT_ATOMS: atom_id res chain seq x y z
N MET A 1 32.25 66.38 -31.52
CA MET A 1 32.86 65.07 -31.20
C MET A 1 32.53 64.57 -29.79
N ALA A 2 32.33 65.44 -28.79
CA ALA A 2 32.02 65.04 -27.41
C ALA A 2 30.70 64.23 -27.20
N THR A 3 29.69 64.40 -28.06
CA THR A 3 28.36 63.77 -27.87
C THR A 3 28.28 62.28 -28.28
N ARG A 4 29.22 61.80 -29.10
CA ARG A 4 29.23 60.40 -29.60
C ARG A 4 29.96 59.44 -28.64
N GLU A 5 30.98 59.94 -27.94
CA GLU A 5 31.68 59.20 -26.88
C GLU A 5 30.82 59.03 -25.63
N GLU A 6 30.08 60.06 -25.22
CA GLU A 6 29.15 59.97 -24.09
C GLU A 6 28.02 58.95 -24.34
N ALA A 7 27.48 58.90 -25.56
CA ALA A 7 26.44 57.94 -25.94
C ALA A 7 26.96 56.49 -25.98
N SER A 8 28.21 56.28 -26.39
CA SER A 8 28.90 54.98 -26.40
C SER A 8 29.15 54.46 -24.97
N GLY A 9 29.68 55.30 -24.09
CA GLY A 9 29.91 54.98 -22.67
C GLY A 9 28.63 54.66 -21.91
N ARG A 10 27.51 55.30 -22.26
CA ARG A 10 26.18 55.03 -21.65
C ARG A 10 25.59 53.68 -22.07
N LYS A 11 25.80 53.25 -23.33
CA LYS A 11 25.38 51.92 -23.82
C LYS A 11 26.20 50.80 -23.19
N SER A 12 27.51 50.97 -23.08
CA SER A 12 28.43 50.01 -22.42
C SER A 12 28.09 49.84 -20.93
N ARG A 13 27.85 50.95 -20.20
CA ARG A 13 27.41 50.90 -18.79
C ARG A 13 26.05 50.20 -18.61
N ARG A 14 25.08 50.41 -19.50
CA ARG A 14 23.77 49.72 -19.44
C ARG A 14 23.90 48.21 -19.65
N GLY A 15 24.76 47.77 -20.57
CA GLY A 15 25.07 46.34 -20.78
C GLY A 15 25.74 45.70 -19.57
N TRP A 16 26.68 46.42 -18.93
CA TRP A 16 27.39 45.93 -17.74
C TRP A 16 26.48 45.85 -16.51
N ILE A 17 25.60 46.83 -16.30
CA ILE A 17 24.58 46.80 -15.24
C ILE A 17 23.61 45.63 -15.47
N GLY A 18 23.19 45.40 -16.72
CA GLY A 18 22.35 44.25 -17.07
C GLY A 18 23.03 42.91 -16.78
N LEU A 19 24.32 42.78 -17.09
CA LEU A 19 25.11 41.57 -16.81
C LEU A 19 25.28 41.34 -15.30
N VAL A 20 25.58 42.38 -14.52
CA VAL A 20 25.69 42.27 -13.06
C VAL A 20 24.34 41.93 -12.43
N ALA A 21 23.25 42.54 -12.88
CA ALA A 21 21.90 42.20 -12.42
C ALA A 21 21.54 40.74 -12.73
N LEU A 22 21.91 40.23 -13.91
CA LEU A 22 21.71 38.84 -14.29
C LEU A 22 22.53 37.89 -13.41
N LEU A 23 23.80 38.21 -13.13
CA LEU A 23 24.66 37.41 -12.26
C LEU A 23 24.17 37.41 -10.81
N ILE A 24 23.71 38.55 -10.30
CA ILE A 24 23.06 38.64 -9.00
C ILE A 24 21.80 37.79 -9.01
N ALA A 25 20.93 37.89 -10.02
CA ALA A 25 19.72 37.06 -10.11
C ALA A 25 20.05 35.55 -10.16
N LEU A 26 21.06 35.14 -10.94
CA LEU A 26 21.53 33.75 -11.02
C LEU A 26 22.08 33.22 -9.70
N MET A 27 22.60 34.09 -8.82
CA MET A 27 23.09 33.71 -7.50
C MET A 27 21.99 33.79 -6.42
N PHE A 28 21.17 34.85 -6.43
CA PHE A 28 20.17 35.12 -5.41
C PHE A 28 18.90 34.31 -5.61
N VAL A 29 18.45 34.02 -6.83
CA VAL A 29 17.22 33.23 -7.04
C VAL A 29 17.35 31.80 -6.51
N PRO A 30 18.44 31.05 -6.79
CA PRO A 30 18.65 29.73 -6.19
C PRO A 30 18.82 29.80 -4.68
N LEU A 31 19.50 30.84 -4.17
CA LEU A 31 19.68 31.06 -2.74
C LEU A 31 18.36 31.35 -2.04
N VAL A 32 17.52 32.24 -2.58
CA VAL A 32 16.18 32.53 -2.07
C VAL A 32 15.30 31.28 -2.16
N TRP A 33 15.36 30.53 -3.27
CA TRP A 33 14.63 29.27 -3.41
C TRP A 33 15.08 28.20 -2.40
N LEU A 34 16.37 28.18 -2.05
CA LEU A 34 16.93 27.31 -1.02
C LEU A 34 16.56 27.74 0.40
N LEU A 35 16.46 29.05 0.64
CA LEU A 35 16.14 29.65 1.94
C LEU A 35 14.63 29.75 2.21
N MET A 36 13.78 29.68 1.18
CA MET A 36 12.34 29.74 1.34
C MET A 36 11.82 28.46 2.00
N PRO A 37 10.96 28.56 3.03
CA PRO A 37 10.38 27.41 3.68
C PRO A 37 9.55 26.61 2.66
N ARG A 38 9.95 25.35 2.42
CA ARG A 38 9.18 24.44 1.59
C ARG A 38 7.85 24.14 2.25
N ARG A 39 6.76 24.69 1.71
CA ARG A 39 5.41 24.32 2.12
C ARG A 39 5.05 22.98 1.50
N PHE A 40 4.66 22.03 2.33
CA PHE A 40 4.08 20.78 1.87
C PHE A 40 2.57 20.97 1.73
N LEU A 41 2.08 20.93 0.49
CA LEU A 41 0.66 21.13 0.19
C LEU A 41 -0.18 19.88 0.47
N GLY A 42 0.43 18.68 0.37
CA GLY A 42 -0.26 17.41 0.55
C GLY A 42 -1.35 17.16 -0.51
N GLU A 43 -2.10 16.08 -0.34
CA GLU A 43 -3.22 15.75 -1.20
C GLU A 43 -4.51 16.45 -0.75
N THR A 44 -5.43 16.67 -1.69
CA THR A 44 -6.78 17.15 -1.39
C THR A 44 -7.54 16.10 -0.59
N LEU A 45 -7.95 16.44 0.62
CA LEU A 45 -8.64 15.52 1.51
C LEU A 45 -10.12 15.37 1.13
N PRO A 46 -10.68 14.15 1.17
CA PRO A 46 -12.12 13.95 1.09
C PRO A 46 -12.86 14.71 2.21
N SER A 47 -14.12 15.07 1.96
CA SER A 47 -14.99 15.67 2.97
C SER A 47 -16.38 15.03 2.92
N PRO A 48 -16.79 14.22 3.93
CA PRO A 48 -16.00 13.80 5.09
C PRO A 48 -14.83 12.86 4.72
N ASN A 49 -13.76 12.86 5.52
CA ASN A 49 -12.60 11.98 5.35
C ASN A 49 -12.73 10.73 6.22
N GLY A 50 -12.78 9.54 5.61
CA GLY A 50 -12.87 8.28 6.35
C GLY A 50 -11.68 8.02 7.28
N TYR A 51 -10.51 8.59 6.97
CA TYR A 51 -9.32 8.48 7.84
C TYR A 51 -9.57 9.04 9.24
N ASP A 52 -10.36 10.13 9.34
CA ASP A 52 -10.69 10.75 10.63
C ASP A 52 -11.56 9.81 11.49
N ASP A 53 -12.48 9.06 10.87
CA ASP A 53 -13.26 8.02 11.54
C ASP A 53 -12.40 6.83 11.96
N LEU A 54 -11.43 6.41 11.14
CA LEU A 54 -10.51 5.30 11.45
C LEU A 54 -9.58 5.64 12.62
N ILE A 55 -9.05 6.86 12.68
CA ILE A 55 -8.27 7.32 13.85
C ILE A 55 -9.16 7.37 15.09
N ALA A 56 -10.39 7.89 14.98
CA ALA A 56 -11.33 7.94 16.10
C ALA A 56 -11.67 6.53 16.60
N ALA A 57 -11.95 5.59 15.70
CA ALA A 57 -12.16 4.18 16.01
C ALA A 57 -10.95 3.56 16.72
N GLY A 58 -9.73 3.79 16.21
CA GLY A 58 -8.53 3.25 16.81
C GLY A 58 -8.27 3.78 18.23
N ARG A 59 -8.67 5.01 18.53
CA ARG A 59 -8.57 5.59 19.90
C ARG A 59 -9.53 4.96 20.90
N LEU A 60 -10.61 4.34 20.42
CA LEU A 60 -11.56 3.59 21.24
C LEU A 60 -11.08 2.17 21.54
N VAL A 61 -10.01 1.69 20.87
CA VAL A 61 -9.53 0.32 21.03
C VAL A 61 -8.94 0.12 22.42
N THR A 62 -9.46 -0.88 23.13
CA THR A 62 -9.03 -1.28 24.48
C THR A 62 -8.79 -2.79 24.56
N GLY A 63 -8.14 -3.23 25.64
CA GLY A 63 -7.78 -4.63 25.86
C GLY A 63 -6.43 -5.03 25.24
N ASP A 64 -6.01 -6.26 25.50
CA ASP A 64 -4.74 -6.80 25.01
C ASP A 64 -4.88 -7.34 23.58
N ILE A 65 -4.68 -6.46 22.60
CA ILE A 65 -4.66 -6.80 21.17
C ILE A 65 -3.50 -7.77 20.85
N GLY A 66 -2.44 -7.80 21.65
CA GLY A 66 -1.31 -8.70 21.48
C GLY A 66 -1.67 -10.16 21.72
N LYS A 67 -2.66 -10.42 22.59
CA LYS A 67 -3.15 -11.76 22.92
C LYS A 67 -3.66 -12.53 21.69
N VAL A 68 -4.17 -11.82 20.68
CA VAL A 68 -4.72 -12.39 19.44
C VAL A 68 -3.83 -12.13 18.23
N ALA A 69 -2.52 -11.92 18.44
CA ALA A 69 -1.58 -11.61 17.36
C ALA A 69 -1.46 -12.75 16.33
N ASP A 70 -1.56 -14.00 16.76
CA ASP A 70 -1.66 -15.18 15.90
C ASP A 70 -3.12 -15.60 15.79
N LEU A 71 -3.84 -15.03 14.82
CA LEU A 71 -5.27 -15.24 14.63
C LEU A 71 -5.64 -16.71 14.46
N ASP A 72 -4.75 -17.50 13.86
CA ASP A 72 -5.01 -18.92 13.56
C ASP A 72 -4.92 -19.80 14.81
N LYS A 73 -4.27 -19.31 15.88
CA LYS A 73 -4.15 -19.99 17.18
C LYS A 73 -4.97 -19.31 18.28
N ALA A 74 -5.64 -18.21 17.97
CA ALA A 74 -6.39 -17.44 18.94
C ALA A 74 -7.59 -18.24 19.46
N ASN A 75 -7.81 -18.22 20.78
CA ASN A 75 -8.97 -18.86 21.38
C ASN A 75 -10.25 -18.07 21.03
N THR A 76 -11.31 -18.75 20.61
CA THR A 76 -12.62 -18.16 20.27
C THR A 76 -13.20 -17.30 21.40
N ASN A 77 -13.03 -17.70 22.67
CA ASN A 77 -13.50 -16.90 23.82
C ASN A 77 -12.69 -15.61 23.99
N ASP A 78 -11.39 -15.63 23.70
CA ASP A 78 -10.54 -14.44 23.75
C ASP A 78 -10.88 -13.47 22.61
N LEU A 79 -11.10 -14.00 21.40
CA LEU A 79 -11.58 -13.23 20.27
C LEU A 79 -12.94 -12.58 20.58
N ARG A 80 -13.88 -13.36 21.15
CA ARG A 80 -15.21 -12.86 21.54
C ARG A 80 -15.12 -11.74 22.56
N ALA A 81 -14.40 -11.95 23.65
CA ALA A 81 -14.22 -10.93 24.69
C ALA A 81 -13.60 -9.64 24.13
N LEU A 82 -12.61 -9.77 23.24
CA LEU A 82 -11.96 -8.62 22.62
C LEU A 82 -12.89 -7.88 21.65
N VAL A 83 -13.69 -8.59 20.86
CA VAL A 83 -14.64 -7.99 19.92
C VAL A 83 -15.78 -7.30 20.67
N GLU A 84 -16.34 -7.93 21.71
CA GLU A 84 -17.45 -7.39 22.50
C GLU A 84 -17.09 -6.06 23.17
N VAL A 85 -15.93 -6.00 23.85
CA VAL A 85 -15.47 -4.79 24.55
C VAL A 85 -15.12 -3.65 23.58
N ASN A 86 -14.92 -3.95 22.30
CA ASN A 86 -14.55 -2.98 21.27
C ASN A 86 -15.64 -2.75 20.20
N SER A 87 -16.90 -3.10 20.49
CA SER A 87 -18.02 -2.93 19.56
C SER A 87 -18.17 -1.49 19.02
N ASP A 88 -18.01 -0.48 19.87
CA ASP A 88 -18.04 0.93 19.46
C ASP A 88 -16.89 1.29 18.50
N ALA A 89 -15.69 0.75 18.73
CA ALA A 89 -14.54 0.95 17.85
C ALA A 89 -14.80 0.34 16.47
N LEU A 90 -15.35 -0.87 16.42
CA LEU A 90 -15.70 -1.57 15.18
C LEU A 90 -16.80 -0.84 14.40
N ALA A 91 -17.87 -0.40 15.08
CA ALA A 91 -18.94 0.37 14.46
C ALA A 91 -18.42 1.68 13.86
N ARG A 92 -17.52 2.38 14.57
CA ARG A 92 -16.89 3.60 14.06
C ARG A 92 -15.96 3.32 12.87
N ALA A 93 -15.22 2.22 12.89
CA ALA A 93 -14.36 1.82 11.78
C ALA A 93 -15.17 1.53 10.51
N GLN A 94 -16.34 0.90 10.64
CA GLN A 94 -17.24 0.63 9.51
C GLN A 94 -17.70 1.92 8.83
N ILE A 95 -17.99 2.98 9.58
CA ILE A 95 -18.31 4.31 9.03
C ILE A 95 -17.13 4.84 8.19
N GLY A 96 -15.91 4.72 8.72
CA GLY A 96 -14.69 5.16 8.02
C GLY A 96 -14.41 4.37 6.74
N LEU A 97 -14.62 3.05 6.75
CA LEU A 97 -14.47 2.19 5.57
C LEU A 97 -15.53 2.46 4.50
N GLY A 98 -16.69 2.99 4.88
CA GLY A 98 -17.72 3.44 3.94
C GLY A 98 -17.42 4.77 3.24
N ARG A 99 -16.31 5.44 3.58
CA ARG A 99 -15.93 6.76 3.04
C ARG A 99 -14.62 6.70 2.28
N LYS A 100 -14.39 7.68 1.40
CA LYS A 100 -13.06 7.90 0.82
C LYS A 100 -12.13 8.36 1.94
N SER A 101 -10.92 7.80 1.96
CA SER A 101 -9.91 8.09 2.99
C SER A 101 -8.63 8.60 2.35
N ALA A 102 -8.03 9.61 2.97
CA ALA A 102 -6.69 10.09 2.65
C ALA A 102 -5.97 10.53 3.93
N VAL A 103 -4.67 10.23 4.04
CA VAL A 103 -3.85 10.61 5.19
C VAL A 103 -3.66 12.13 5.21
N PRO A 104 -4.01 12.84 6.31
CA PRO A 104 -3.99 14.30 6.39
C PRO A 104 -2.59 14.87 6.67
N LEU A 105 -1.59 14.51 5.86
CA LEU A 105 -0.19 14.91 6.04
C LEU A 105 0.03 16.42 6.16
N ALA A 106 -0.71 17.23 5.38
CA ALA A 106 -0.60 18.69 5.43
C ALA A 106 -1.03 19.28 6.78
N LYS A 107 -1.88 18.58 7.55
CA LYS A 107 -2.31 18.99 8.90
C LYS A 107 -1.30 18.60 9.98
N SER A 108 -0.32 17.74 9.69
CA SER A 108 0.67 17.28 10.67
C SER A 108 1.79 18.31 10.87
N PRO A 109 2.00 18.81 12.11
CA PRO A 109 2.94 19.89 12.39
C PRO A 109 4.42 19.43 12.36
N SER A 110 4.69 18.16 12.63
CA SER A 110 6.02 17.55 12.55
C SER A 110 5.93 16.10 12.05
N VAL A 111 7.10 15.48 11.84
CA VAL A 111 7.19 14.05 11.51
C VAL A 111 6.78 13.19 12.70
N GLU A 112 7.21 13.57 13.89
CA GLU A 112 6.96 12.85 15.14
C GLU A 112 5.46 12.86 15.46
N ALA A 113 4.80 14.03 15.40
CA ALA A 113 3.38 14.16 15.63
C ALA A 113 2.53 13.36 14.62
N HIS A 114 3.04 13.16 13.40
CA HIS A 114 2.38 12.31 12.41
C HIS A 114 2.48 10.82 12.78
N LEU A 115 3.63 10.39 13.30
CA LEU A 115 3.87 8.99 13.70
C LEU A 115 3.12 8.58 14.98
N GLU A 116 2.77 9.51 15.86
CA GLU A 116 2.08 9.21 17.13
C GLU A 116 0.75 8.46 16.94
N GLY A 117 0.00 8.73 15.86
CA GLY A 117 -1.27 8.05 15.54
C GLY A 117 -1.11 6.69 14.87
N PHE A 118 0.10 6.28 14.51
CA PHE A 118 0.32 5.10 13.69
C PHE A 118 0.05 3.79 14.44
N ASN A 119 0.47 3.69 15.70
CA ASN A 119 0.22 2.51 16.54
C ASN A 119 -1.28 2.30 16.76
N THR A 120 -2.05 3.39 16.90
CA THR A 120 -3.51 3.38 17.00
C THR A 120 -4.15 2.69 15.79
N LEU A 121 -3.71 3.03 14.57
CA LEU A 121 -4.21 2.38 13.35
C LEU A 121 -3.78 0.92 13.24
N ARG A 122 -2.57 0.56 13.68
CA ARG A 122 -2.13 -0.84 13.70
C ARG A 122 -2.98 -1.69 14.66
N SER A 123 -3.31 -1.16 15.84
CA SER A 123 -4.19 -1.83 16.79
C SER A 123 -5.60 -2.02 16.23
N LEU A 124 -6.16 -1.01 15.57
CA LEU A 124 -7.46 -1.14 14.90
C LEU A 124 -7.45 -2.20 13.80
N GLY A 125 -6.40 -2.25 12.97
CA GLY A 125 -6.29 -3.27 11.91
C GLY A 125 -6.26 -4.69 12.45
N ARG A 126 -5.60 -4.91 13.59
CA ARG A 126 -5.61 -6.21 14.28
C ARG A 126 -6.98 -6.54 14.87
N LEU A 127 -7.67 -5.56 15.46
CA LEU A 127 -9.03 -5.74 15.97
C LEU A 127 -10.01 -6.13 14.86
N LEU A 128 -9.95 -5.47 13.70
CA LEU A 128 -10.78 -5.83 12.53
C LEU A 128 -10.51 -7.26 12.06
N ALA A 129 -9.24 -7.68 12.05
CA ALA A 129 -8.88 -9.05 11.70
C ALA A 129 -9.31 -10.07 12.75
N ALA A 130 -9.31 -9.69 14.04
CA ALA A 130 -9.86 -10.51 15.12
C ALA A 130 -11.38 -10.68 15.00
N GLU A 131 -12.12 -9.64 14.61
CA GLU A 131 -13.56 -9.75 14.33
C GLU A 131 -13.84 -10.74 13.19
N ALA A 132 -13.08 -10.65 12.10
CA ALA A 132 -13.18 -11.60 10.98
C ALA A 132 -12.90 -13.05 11.42
N ALA A 133 -11.82 -13.26 12.19
CA ALA A 133 -11.46 -14.57 12.72
C ALA A 133 -12.52 -15.14 13.68
N LEU A 134 -13.13 -14.30 14.52
CA LEU A 134 -14.24 -14.72 15.38
C LEU A 134 -15.40 -15.28 14.55
N ARG A 135 -15.81 -14.58 13.49
CA ARG A 135 -16.89 -15.07 12.62
C ARG A 135 -16.52 -16.35 11.88
N GLU A 136 -15.24 -16.51 11.49
CA GLU A 136 -14.72 -17.76 10.93
C GLU A 136 -14.85 -18.91 11.94
N HIS A 137 -14.38 -18.70 13.19
CA HIS A 137 -14.43 -19.70 14.27
C HIS A 137 -15.87 -20.08 14.69
N GLU A 138 -16.83 -19.17 14.51
CA GLU A 138 -18.26 -19.41 14.75
C GLU A 138 -18.98 -20.07 13.57
N GLY A 139 -18.26 -20.42 12.49
CA GLY A 139 -18.84 -21.05 11.30
C GLY A 139 -19.64 -20.07 10.41
N ARG A 140 -19.58 -18.77 10.68
CA ARG A 140 -20.26 -17.71 9.90
C ARG A 140 -19.40 -17.28 8.72
N THR A 141 -19.11 -18.21 7.81
CA THR A 141 -18.14 -18.05 6.72
C THR A 141 -18.41 -16.86 5.81
N ALA A 142 -19.68 -16.61 5.43
CA ALA A 142 -20.06 -15.48 4.58
C ALA A 142 -19.78 -14.12 5.26
N ASP A 143 -20.00 -14.02 6.57
CA ASP A 143 -19.70 -12.81 7.33
C ASP A 143 -18.20 -12.63 7.51
N ALA A 144 -17.48 -13.72 7.80
CA ALA A 144 -16.03 -13.72 7.91
C ALA A 144 -15.36 -13.27 6.60
N ALA A 145 -15.83 -13.76 5.45
CA ALA A 145 -15.30 -13.36 4.15
C ALA A 145 -15.48 -11.85 3.88
N LYS A 146 -16.66 -11.29 4.20
CA LYS A 146 -16.91 -9.84 4.11
C LYS A 146 -15.96 -9.05 5.02
N LEU A 147 -15.77 -9.50 6.26
CA LEU A 147 -14.90 -8.83 7.23
C LEU A 147 -13.42 -8.92 6.83
N TYR A 148 -12.94 -10.08 6.36
CA TYR A 148 -11.57 -10.21 5.85
C TYR A 148 -11.32 -9.33 4.62
N PHE A 149 -12.28 -9.21 3.71
CA PHE A 149 -12.20 -8.20 2.65
C PHE A 149 -12.16 -6.77 3.20
N GLY A 150 -12.94 -6.49 4.24
CA GLY A 150 -12.89 -5.24 5.02
C GLY A 150 -11.50 -4.93 5.59
N VAL A 151 -10.76 -5.93 6.07
CA VAL A 151 -9.36 -5.80 6.52
C VAL A 151 -8.44 -5.38 5.36
N ILE A 152 -8.66 -5.93 4.16
CA ILE A 152 -7.90 -5.54 2.95
C ILE A 152 -8.19 -4.08 2.57
N LEU A 153 -9.46 -3.69 2.59
CA LEU A 153 -9.91 -2.32 2.36
C LEU A 153 -9.33 -1.35 3.38
N TYR A 154 -9.28 -1.75 4.65
CA TYR A 154 -8.73 -0.96 5.74
C TYR A 154 -7.27 -0.60 5.51
N GLY A 155 -6.43 -1.57 5.12
CA GLY A 155 -5.02 -1.31 4.80
C GLY A 155 -4.86 -0.23 3.72
N ARG A 156 -5.73 -0.21 2.71
CA ARG A 156 -5.75 0.85 1.69
C ARG A 156 -6.25 2.18 2.26
N ALA A 157 -7.33 2.17 3.03
CA ALA A 157 -7.93 3.38 3.59
C ALA A 157 -6.97 4.12 4.54
N MET A 158 -6.17 3.39 5.33
CA MET A 158 -5.21 4.00 6.25
C MET A 158 -3.91 4.49 5.61
N SER A 159 -3.63 4.13 4.34
CA SER A 159 -2.35 4.44 3.68
C SER A 159 -2.47 5.32 2.42
N THR A 160 -3.68 5.54 1.91
CA THR A 160 -3.91 6.39 0.74
C THR A 160 -3.44 7.82 1.01
N GLY A 161 -2.54 8.35 0.20
CA GLY A 161 -1.97 9.69 0.42
C GLY A 161 -0.94 9.78 1.55
N GLY A 162 -0.55 8.65 2.16
CA GLY A 162 0.38 8.57 3.31
C GLY A 162 1.85 8.47 2.95
N LEU A 163 2.72 8.23 3.92
CA LEU A 163 4.16 8.07 3.69
C LEU A 163 4.55 6.60 3.46
N ILE A 164 5.86 6.33 3.37
CA ILE A 164 6.35 4.96 3.10
C ILE A 164 5.97 3.99 4.24
N HIS A 165 5.91 4.47 5.48
CA HIS A 165 5.68 3.62 6.64
C HIS A 165 4.22 3.13 6.71
N GLU A 166 3.23 3.96 6.37
CA GLU A 166 1.83 3.53 6.22
C GLU A 166 1.66 2.60 5.03
N ARG A 167 2.37 2.88 3.93
CA ARG A 167 2.34 2.02 2.75
C ARG A 167 2.84 0.60 3.03
N LEU A 168 3.90 0.46 3.83
CA LEU A 168 4.43 -0.84 4.23
C LEU A 168 3.58 -1.51 5.31
N ALA A 169 3.07 -0.77 6.29
CA ALA A 169 2.20 -1.35 7.32
C ALA A 169 0.84 -1.80 6.79
N ALA A 170 0.29 -1.13 5.78
CA ALA A 170 -0.90 -1.56 5.08
C ALA A 170 -0.74 -3.00 4.58
N GLY A 171 0.40 -3.35 3.96
CA GLY A 171 0.65 -4.70 3.47
C GLY A 171 0.62 -5.78 4.54
N ALA A 172 1.11 -5.49 5.74
CA ALA A 172 1.04 -6.43 6.87
C ALA A 172 -0.40 -6.66 7.34
N ILE A 173 -1.24 -5.62 7.35
CA ILE A 173 -2.65 -5.73 7.73
C ILE A 173 -3.45 -6.43 6.63
N GLN A 174 -3.25 -6.05 5.36
CA GLN A 174 -3.90 -6.68 4.22
C GLN A 174 -3.61 -8.17 4.15
N TYR A 175 -2.40 -8.60 4.50
CA TYR A 175 -2.04 -10.02 4.53
C TYR A 175 -2.91 -10.86 5.47
N ALA A 176 -3.33 -10.31 6.62
CA ALA A 176 -4.25 -11.01 7.51
C ALA A 176 -5.61 -11.27 6.81
N GLY A 177 -6.11 -10.27 6.08
CA GLY A 177 -7.32 -10.40 5.25
C GLY A 177 -7.15 -11.38 4.09
N ILE A 178 -6.00 -11.34 3.41
CA ILE A 178 -5.69 -12.24 2.29
C ILE A 178 -5.63 -13.70 2.76
N ARG A 179 -4.95 -13.95 3.88
CA ARG A 179 -4.85 -15.28 4.50
C ARG A 179 -6.24 -15.83 4.86
N GLY A 180 -7.06 -15.03 5.54
CA GLY A 180 -8.42 -15.42 5.91
C GLY A 180 -9.29 -15.72 4.69
N LEU A 181 -9.29 -14.85 3.67
CA LEU A 181 -10.03 -15.10 2.44
C LEU A 181 -9.53 -16.32 1.67
N ASN A 182 -8.22 -16.57 1.64
CA ASN A 182 -7.69 -17.76 0.98
C ASN A 182 -8.17 -19.05 1.65
N ARG A 183 -8.21 -19.09 2.99
CA ARG A 183 -8.78 -20.23 3.73
C ARG A 183 -10.26 -20.44 3.46
N LEU A 184 -11.02 -19.35 3.32
CA LEU A 184 -12.46 -19.42 3.07
C LEU A 184 -12.80 -19.67 1.60
N ALA A 185 -11.88 -19.46 0.66
CA ALA A 185 -12.09 -19.64 -0.77
C ALA A 185 -12.81 -20.95 -1.18
N PRO A 186 -12.50 -22.15 -0.64
CA PRO A 186 -13.24 -23.37 -0.99
C PRO A 186 -14.71 -23.32 -0.58
N THR A 187 -15.08 -22.54 0.43
CA THR A 187 -16.45 -22.45 0.94
C THR A 187 -17.32 -21.43 0.22
N LEU A 188 -16.71 -20.56 -0.59
CA LEU A 188 -17.41 -19.49 -1.30
C LEU A 188 -18.16 -20.03 -2.52
N SER A 189 -19.31 -19.41 -2.80
CA SER A 189 -20.06 -19.64 -4.03
C SER A 189 -19.37 -19.01 -5.26
N ALA A 190 -19.76 -19.43 -6.47
CA ALA A 190 -19.22 -18.89 -7.71
C ALA A 190 -19.40 -17.37 -7.80
N GLU A 191 -20.58 -16.87 -7.40
CA GLU A 191 -20.89 -15.45 -7.40
C GLU A 191 -20.02 -14.66 -6.42
N GLU A 192 -19.87 -15.16 -5.18
CA GLU A 192 -19.04 -14.51 -4.16
C GLU A 192 -17.56 -14.49 -4.56
N SER A 193 -17.05 -15.62 -5.05
CA SER A 193 -15.68 -15.72 -5.55
C SER A 193 -15.43 -14.77 -6.72
N ARG A 194 -16.34 -14.71 -7.70
CA ARG A 194 -16.23 -13.81 -8.85
C ARG A 194 -16.26 -12.33 -8.43
N ARG A 195 -17.17 -11.98 -7.52
CA ARG A 195 -17.28 -10.61 -6.99
C ARG A 195 -16.00 -10.21 -6.26
N LEU A 196 -15.53 -11.02 -5.32
CA LEU A 196 -14.32 -10.74 -4.54
C LEU A 196 -13.07 -10.69 -5.42
N ALA A 197 -12.95 -11.57 -6.43
CA ALA A 197 -11.85 -11.52 -7.39
C ALA A 197 -11.74 -10.16 -8.07
N ARG A 198 -12.86 -9.66 -8.62
CA ARG A 198 -12.92 -8.33 -9.25
C ARG A 198 -12.67 -7.19 -8.28
N GLU A 199 -13.20 -7.27 -7.07
CA GLU A 199 -13.00 -6.23 -6.05
C GLU A 199 -11.52 -6.13 -5.61
N VAL A 200 -10.85 -7.27 -5.42
CA VAL A 200 -9.41 -7.34 -5.13
C VAL A 200 -8.59 -6.82 -6.31
N GLU A 201 -8.93 -7.19 -7.54
CA GLU A 201 -8.26 -6.68 -8.75
C GLU A 201 -8.38 -5.16 -8.86
N ARG A 202 -9.58 -4.62 -8.66
CA ARG A 202 -9.83 -3.17 -8.68
C ARG A 202 -9.01 -2.45 -7.61
N LEU A 203 -8.89 -3.06 -6.43
CA LEU A 203 -8.09 -2.53 -5.33
C LEU A 203 -6.60 -2.51 -5.68
N ASP A 204 -6.07 -3.55 -6.33
CA ASP A 204 -4.68 -3.54 -6.79
C ASP A 204 -4.45 -2.51 -7.90
N ARG A 205 -5.33 -2.43 -8.90
CA ARG A 205 -5.15 -1.52 -10.04
C ARG A 205 -5.15 -0.04 -9.62
N ALA A 206 -5.97 0.33 -8.63
CA ALA A 206 -6.04 1.71 -8.16
C ALA A 206 -4.85 2.10 -7.26
N ARG A 207 -3.89 1.20 -7.00
CA ARG A 207 -2.75 1.42 -6.10
C ARG A 207 -1.82 2.51 -6.64
N GLU A 208 -1.42 3.42 -5.76
CA GLU A 208 -0.43 4.44 -6.09
C GLU A 208 0.94 3.80 -6.36
N PRO A 209 1.64 4.18 -7.46
CA PRO A 209 2.99 3.69 -7.71
C PRO A 209 3.95 4.09 -6.58
N LEU A 210 4.78 3.16 -6.12
CA LEU A 210 5.60 3.36 -4.92
C LEU A 210 6.60 4.53 -5.04
N ASP A 211 7.07 4.85 -6.26
CA ASP A 211 7.98 5.98 -6.48
C ASP A 211 7.31 7.34 -6.16
N HIS A 212 5.99 7.46 -6.33
CA HIS A 212 5.25 8.66 -5.91
C HIS A 212 5.24 8.77 -4.37
N VAL A 213 5.05 7.64 -3.68
CA VAL A 213 5.12 7.59 -2.20
C VAL A 213 6.51 7.98 -1.71
N PHE A 214 7.60 7.50 -2.34
CA PHE A 214 8.97 7.89 -1.97
C PHE A 214 9.23 9.39 -2.17
N ASN A 215 8.69 9.99 -3.23
CA ASN A 215 8.83 11.41 -3.48
C ASN A 215 8.07 12.22 -2.42
N ARG A 216 6.81 11.84 -2.14
CA ARG A 216 5.98 12.46 -1.08
C ARG A 216 6.64 12.36 0.30
N ASP A 217 7.21 11.20 0.63
CA ASP A 217 7.96 10.96 1.86
C ASP A 217 9.15 11.92 2.02
N GLN A 218 9.97 12.02 0.97
CA GLN A 218 11.10 12.93 0.95
C GLN A 218 10.67 14.40 1.06
N GLU A 219 9.63 14.82 0.32
CA GLU A 219 9.09 16.18 0.38
C GLU A 219 8.54 16.50 1.76
N PHE A 220 7.78 15.59 2.35
CA PHE A 220 7.21 15.73 3.69
C PHE A 220 8.31 15.95 4.73
N HIS A 221 9.36 15.13 4.71
CA HIS A 221 10.50 15.24 5.60
C HIS A 221 11.30 16.54 5.38
N LEU A 222 11.57 16.93 4.13
CA LEU A 222 12.32 18.16 3.85
C LEU A 222 11.56 19.43 4.22
N ALA A 223 10.23 19.42 4.09
CA ALA A 223 9.36 20.54 4.47
C ALA A 223 9.27 20.76 5.99
N ARG A 224 9.48 19.69 6.78
CA ARG A 224 9.36 19.69 8.25
C ARG A 224 10.69 19.66 8.98
N ARG A 225 11.80 19.63 8.24
CA ARG A 225 13.16 19.78 8.78
C ARG A 225 13.66 21.21 8.55
N GLY A 226 14.51 21.67 9.46
CA GLY A 226 15.10 23.00 9.40
C GLY A 226 16.01 23.21 8.18
N LEU A 227 16.34 24.48 7.93
CA LEU A 227 17.12 24.93 6.78
C LEU A 227 18.47 24.19 6.63
N SER A 228 19.13 23.85 7.74
CA SER A 228 20.39 23.08 7.75
C SER A 228 20.26 21.73 7.02
N MET A 229 19.15 21.02 7.21
CA MET A 229 18.88 19.75 6.53
C MET A 229 18.53 19.96 5.06
N GLN A 230 17.90 21.07 4.70
CA GLN A 230 17.58 21.39 3.30
C GLN A 230 18.85 21.71 2.51
N ILE A 231 19.75 22.53 3.09
CA ILE A 231 21.07 22.84 2.53
C ILE A 231 21.92 21.57 2.45
N GLY A 232 22.00 20.81 3.54
CA GLY A 232 22.72 19.54 3.57
C GLY A 232 22.20 18.56 2.51
N HIS A 233 20.89 18.47 2.32
CA HIS A 233 20.29 17.65 1.26
C HIS A 233 20.66 18.15 -0.15
N ALA A 234 20.74 19.46 -0.37
CA ALA A 234 21.14 20.02 -1.66
C ALA A 234 22.62 19.72 -1.97
N ILE A 235 23.52 19.87 -0.99
CA ILE A 235 24.96 19.64 -1.12
C ILE A 235 25.28 18.14 -1.26
N TYR A 236 24.70 17.31 -0.40
CA TYR A 236 25.03 15.89 -0.28
C TYR A 236 24.00 14.96 -0.93
N ARG A 237 23.17 15.47 -1.87
CA ARG A 237 22.03 14.75 -2.46
C ARG A 237 22.39 13.35 -2.94
N LYS A 238 23.45 13.21 -3.75
CA LYS A 238 23.89 11.92 -4.32
C LYS A 238 24.29 10.93 -3.22
N GLN A 239 25.02 11.40 -2.21
CA GLN A 239 25.47 10.56 -1.09
C GLN A 239 24.30 10.12 -0.22
N MET A 240 23.36 11.03 0.10
CA MET A 240 22.14 10.68 0.84
C MET A 240 21.26 9.70 0.06
N GLN A 241 21.13 9.89 -1.27
CA GLN A 241 20.41 8.94 -2.12
C GLN A 241 21.07 7.56 -2.09
N ALA A 242 22.40 7.49 -2.24
CA ALA A 242 23.15 6.24 -2.17
C ALA A 242 22.98 5.55 -0.80
N MET A 243 23.00 6.32 0.29
CA MET A 243 22.77 5.81 1.66
C MET A 243 21.37 5.20 1.83
N LEU A 244 20.35 5.78 1.18
CA LEU A 244 18.97 5.29 1.24
C LEU A 244 18.67 4.14 0.26
N MET A 245 19.58 3.82 -0.66
CA MET A 245 19.34 2.80 -1.68
C MET A 245 18.95 1.43 -1.10
N PRO A 246 19.65 0.87 -0.08
CA PRO A 246 19.27 -0.42 0.49
C PRO A 246 17.87 -0.40 1.11
N THR A 247 17.53 0.66 1.85
CA THR A 247 16.20 0.82 2.46
C THR A 247 15.10 0.95 1.41
N LYS A 248 15.33 1.73 0.34
CA LYS A 248 14.38 1.83 -0.78
C LYS A 248 14.22 0.50 -1.51
N ALA A 249 15.30 -0.26 -1.70
CA ALA A 249 15.25 -1.58 -2.31
C ALA A 249 14.43 -2.57 -1.46
N ALA A 250 14.68 -2.62 -0.15
CA ALA A 250 13.90 -3.45 0.78
C ALA A 250 12.41 -3.08 0.79
N ALA A 251 12.10 -1.78 0.79
CA ALA A 251 10.71 -1.29 0.70
C ALA A 251 10.06 -1.66 -0.65
N LYS A 252 10.78 -1.54 -1.78
CA LYS A 252 10.30 -1.99 -3.11
C LYS A 252 10.02 -3.49 -3.12
N GLN A 253 10.88 -4.29 -2.53
CA GLN A 253 10.69 -5.73 -2.44
C GLN A 253 9.46 -6.08 -1.58
N SER A 254 9.34 -5.49 -0.39
CA SER A 254 8.16 -5.68 0.46
C SER A 254 6.88 -5.25 -0.24
N ASP A 255 6.92 -4.16 -0.99
CA ASP A 255 5.78 -3.69 -1.76
C ASP A 255 5.34 -4.67 -2.86
N ARG A 256 6.31 -5.23 -3.60
CA ARG A 256 6.08 -6.27 -4.61
C ARG A 256 5.50 -7.53 -4.00
N LEU A 257 6.00 -7.96 -2.83
CA LEU A 257 5.43 -9.10 -2.09
C LEU A 257 3.94 -8.85 -1.81
N ASN A 258 3.61 -7.71 -1.20
CA ASN A 258 2.22 -7.35 -0.87
C ASN A 258 1.32 -7.27 -2.11
N GLN A 259 1.84 -6.79 -3.24
CA GLN A 259 1.11 -6.74 -4.50
C GLN A 259 0.88 -8.14 -5.09
N THR A 260 1.89 -9.00 -5.02
CA THR A 260 1.82 -10.38 -5.50
C THR A 260 0.76 -11.17 -4.75
N GLU A 261 0.71 -11.05 -3.42
CA GLU A 261 -0.28 -11.73 -2.58
C GLU A 261 -1.73 -11.33 -2.91
N LEU A 262 -1.99 -10.05 -3.16
CA LEU A 262 -3.32 -9.59 -3.59
C LEU A 262 -3.70 -10.17 -4.95
N ARG A 263 -2.77 -10.20 -5.90
CA ARG A 263 -3.01 -10.72 -7.25
C ARG A 263 -3.20 -12.24 -7.25
N LEU A 264 -2.44 -12.96 -6.42
CA LEU A 264 -2.64 -14.39 -6.22
C LEU A 264 -4.02 -14.66 -5.61
N LEU A 265 -4.46 -13.87 -4.62
CA LEU A 265 -5.80 -14.00 -4.06
C LEU A 265 -6.89 -13.80 -5.12
N ALA A 266 -6.77 -12.74 -5.93
CA ALA A 266 -7.71 -12.51 -7.03
C ALA A 266 -7.75 -13.69 -8.01
N ALA A 267 -6.59 -14.24 -8.37
CA ALA A 267 -6.48 -15.40 -9.24
C ALA A 267 -7.07 -16.68 -8.62
N THR A 268 -6.82 -16.94 -7.33
CA THR A 268 -7.40 -18.07 -6.58
C THR A 268 -8.92 -17.98 -6.54
N LEU A 269 -9.47 -16.80 -6.23
CA LEU A 269 -10.91 -16.57 -6.22
C LEU A 269 -11.52 -16.70 -7.62
N ALA A 270 -10.85 -16.20 -8.66
CA ALA A 270 -11.29 -16.37 -10.04
C ALA A 270 -11.30 -17.84 -10.48
N LEU A 271 -10.25 -18.59 -10.14
CA LEU A 271 -10.18 -20.03 -10.39
C LEU A 271 -11.27 -20.81 -9.65
N ARG A 272 -11.59 -20.42 -8.41
CA ARG A 272 -12.69 -21.01 -7.64
C ARG A 272 -14.02 -20.81 -8.34
N ALA A 273 -14.30 -19.59 -8.80
CA ALA A 273 -15.52 -19.28 -9.53
C ALA A 273 -15.60 -20.07 -10.85
N TYR A 274 -14.50 -20.12 -11.61
CA TYR A 274 -14.41 -20.90 -12.85
C TYR A 274 -14.77 -22.37 -12.63
N ARG A 275 -14.15 -23.00 -11.63
CA ARG A 275 -14.39 -24.41 -11.26
C ARG A 275 -15.85 -24.70 -10.94
N LEU A 276 -16.53 -23.77 -10.27
CA LEU A 276 -17.94 -23.94 -9.90
C LEU A 276 -18.88 -23.73 -11.08
N ASP A 277 -18.54 -22.84 -12.01
CA ASP A 277 -19.34 -22.60 -13.21
C ASP A 277 -19.12 -23.67 -14.30
N HIS A 278 -18.00 -24.41 -14.24
CA HIS A 278 -17.63 -25.46 -15.20
C HIS A 278 -17.40 -26.80 -14.49
N PRO A 279 -18.45 -27.44 -13.93
CA PRO A 279 -18.31 -28.67 -13.16
C PRO A 279 -17.77 -29.86 -13.98
N ASP A 280 -18.03 -29.88 -15.29
CA ASP A 280 -17.56 -30.93 -16.21
C ASP A 280 -16.11 -30.69 -16.69
N GLU A 281 -15.65 -29.43 -16.65
CA GLU A 281 -14.31 -29.01 -17.08
C GLU A 281 -13.67 -28.04 -16.06
N PRO A 282 -13.43 -28.49 -14.81
CA PRO A 282 -13.05 -27.60 -13.71
C PRO A 282 -11.62 -27.06 -13.82
N VAL A 283 -10.81 -27.59 -14.74
CA VAL A 283 -9.43 -27.15 -14.99
C VAL A 283 -9.43 -26.22 -16.20
N PRO A 284 -9.20 -24.90 -16.02
CA PRO A 284 -9.08 -24.01 -17.16
C PRO A 284 -7.85 -24.37 -18.00
N PRO A 285 -7.91 -24.22 -19.34
CA PRO A 285 -6.79 -24.54 -20.22
C PRO A 285 -5.60 -23.57 -20.08
N SER A 286 -5.86 -22.33 -19.66
CA SER A 286 -4.85 -21.30 -19.38
C SER A 286 -5.42 -20.21 -18.46
N LEU A 287 -4.58 -19.25 -18.05
CA LEU A 287 -5.05 -18.05 -17.33
C LEU A 287 -6.02 -17.19 -18.15
N ASP A 288 -5.91 -17.21 -19.48
CA ASP A 288 -6.78 -16.44 -20.37
C ASP A 288 -8.25 -16.85 -20.21
N ALA A 289 -8.52 -18.11 -19.87
CA ALA A 289 -9.87 -18.60 -19.61
C ALA A 289 -10.54 -17.95 -18.39
N LEU A 290 -9.76 -17.29 -17.52
CA LEU A 290 -10.30 -16.52 -16.38
C LEU A 290 -10.74 -15.10 -16.78
N VAL A 291 -10.41 -14.64 -17.98
CA VAL A 291 -10.66 -13.28 -18.50
C VAL A 291 -11.66 -13.34 -19.67
N PRO A 292 -12.60 -12.38 -19.80
CA PRO A 292 -12.88 -11.24 -18.92
C PRO A 292 -13.94 -11.55 -17.84
N THR A 293 -14.39 -12.81 -17.74
CA THR A 293 -15.55 -13.18 -16.91
C THR A 293 -15.25 -13.08 -15.42
N TYR A 294 -14.10 -13.59 -14.98
CA TYR A 294 -13.74 -13.67 -13.56
C TYR A 294 -12.73 -12.61 -13.13
N LEU A 295 -11.81 -12.26 -14.03
CA LEU A 295 -10.86 -11.17 -13.92
C LEU A 295 -11.00 -10.24 -15.13
N GLU A 296 -10.67 -8.97 -14.97
CA GLU A 296 -10.67 -8.01 -16.08
C GLU A 296 -9.41 -8.13 -16.96
N ALA A 297 -8.28 -8.54 -16.39
CA ALA A 297 -7.03 -8.80 -17.11
C ALA A 297 -6.21 -9.93 -16.45
N ILE A 298 -5.26 -10.48 -17.22
CA ILE A 298 -4.33 -11.49 -16.71
C ILE A 298 -3.46 -10.86 -15.60
N PRO A 299 -3.39 -11.45 -14.39
CA PRO A 299 -2.58 -10.91 -13.32
C PRO A 299 -1.09 -10.89 -13.69
N PHE A 300 -0.48 -9.71 -13.62
CA PHE A 300 0.94 -9.53 -13.81
C PHE A 300 1.71 -9.93 -12.54
N ASP A 301 2.84 -10.61 -12.69
CA ASP A 301 3.76 -10.95 -11.61
C ASP A 301 4.84 -9.84 -11.45
N PRO A 302 4.85 -9.12 -10.30
CA PRO A 302 5.83 -8.08 -10.01
C PRO A 302 7.30 -8.54 -9.99
N PHE A 303 7.57 -9.85 -9.89
CA PHE A 303 8.91 -10.41 -9.84
C PHE A 303 9.42 -10.89 -11.20
N SER A 304 8.59 -11.59 -11.99
CA SER A 304 8.96 -12.00 -13.35
C SER A 304 8.89 -10.86 -14.39
N GLN A 305 8.16 -9.79 -14.07
CA GLN A 305 7.80 -8.71 -15.00
C GLN A 305 6.96 -9.19 -16.21
N GLY A 306 6.20 -10.27 -16.03
CA GLY A 306 5.30 -10.85 -17.02
C GLY A 306 3.97 -11.32 -16.39
N PRO A 307 3.17 -12.16 -17.06
CA PRO A 307 2.01 -12.79 -16.43
C PRO A 307 2.43 -13.73 -15.29
N MET A 308 1.54 -13.95 -14.32
CA MET A 308 1.73 -15.02 -13.32
C MET A 308 1.84 -16.39 -13.99
N THR A 309 2.56 -17.30 -13.36
CA THR A 309 2.75 -18.66 -13.87
C THR A 309 1.52 -19.50 -13.54
N PHE A 310 1.05 -20.26 -14.53
CA PHE A 310 -0.04 -21.21 -14.41
C PHE A 310 0.45 -22.59 -14.81
N LYS A 311 0.27 -23.57 -13.93
CA LYS A 311 0.58 -24.97 -14.19
C LYS A 311 -0.61 -25.84 -13.79
N ALA A 312 -1.16 -26.55 -14.77
CA ALA A 312 -2.13 -27.60 -14.55
C ALA A 312 -1.45 -28.97 -14.63
N GLN A 313 -1.68 -29.84 -13.65
CA GLN A 313 -1.20 -31.21 -13.62
C GLN A 313 -2.34 -32.12 -13.13
N GLY A 314 -3.04 -32.75 -14.07
CA GLY A 314 -4.32 -33.40 -13.77
C GLY A 314 -5.32 -32.36 -13.26
N ASP A 315 -5.99 -32.68 -12.15
CA ASP A 315 -6.98 -31.78 -11.52
C ASP A 315 -6.36 -30.67 -10.66
N VAL A 316 -5.03 -30.74 -10.44
CA VAL A 316 -4.31 -29.78 -9.62
C VAL A 316 -3.86 -28.61 -10.48
N VAL A 317 -4.38 -27.42 -10.16
CA VAL A 317 -3.99 -26.16 -10.77
C VAL A 317 -3.19 -25.34 -9.77
N ARG A 318 -2.04 -24.84 -10.20
CA ARG A 318 -1.21 -23.91 -9.44
C ARG A 318 -1.09 -22.60 -10.19
N ILE A 319 -1.41 -21.51 -9.50
CA ILE A 319 -1.14 -20.14 -9.94
C ILE A 319 -0.13 -19.57 -8.97
N TYR A 320 1.01 -19.09 -9.46
CA TYR A 320 2.10 -18.65 -8.61
C TYR A 320 2.97 -17.58 -9.28
N SER A 321 3.78 -16.91 -8.45
CA SER A 321 4.82 -15.96 -8.86
C SER A 321 6.18 -16.58 -8.62
N VAL A 322 7.17 -16.26 -9.47
CA VAL A 322 8.55 -16.75 -9.31
C VAL A 322 9.25 -16.21 -8.06
N GLY A 323 8.67 -15.20 -7.40
CA GLY A 323 9.16 -14.71 -6.12
C GLY A 323 10.48 -13.93 -6.19
N PRO A 324 11.04 -13.54 -5.04
CA PRO A 324 12.14 -12.57 -4.98
C PRO A 324 13.46 -13.00 -5.63
N ASN A 325 13.72 -14.32 -5.79
CA ASN A 325 14.89 -14.83 -6.50
C ASN A 325 14.77 -14.71 -8.03
N GLY A 326 13.56 -14.48 -8.55
CA GLY A 326 13.28 -14.43 -9.98
C GLY A 326 13.45 -15.76 -10.71
N ARG A 327 13.50 -16.89 -9.98
CA ARG A 327 13.69 -18.23 -10.55
C ARG A 327 12.39 -19.01 -10.38
N ASP A 328 11.88 -19.61 -11.47
CA ASP A 328 10.75 -20.53 -11.39
C ASP A 328 11.21 -21.83 -10.72
N ASP A 329 10.77 -22.04 -9.48
CA ASP A 329 11.04 -23.24 -8.69
C ASP A 329 9.97 -24.33 -8.91
N GLY A 330 9.12 -24.19 -9.93
CA GLY A 330 8.14 -25.21 -10.35
C GLY A 330 6.81 -25.17 -9.61
N GLY A 331 6.51 -24.09 -8.89
CA GLY A 331 5.40 -23.96 -7.95
C GLY A 331 5.74 -24.48 -6.55
N ILE A 332 7.02 -24.59 -6.20
CA ILE A 332 7.46 -25.02 -4.87
C ILE A 332 7.42 -23.83 -3.93
N ALA A 333 6.55 -23.92 -2.91
CA ALA A 333 6.32 -22.83 -1.98
C ALA A 333 7.58 -22.44 -1.22
N SER A 334 7.79 -21.13 -1.13
CA SER A 334 8.71 -20.55 -0.18
C SER A 334 8.42 -21.00 1.26
N PRO A 335 9.46 -21.30 2.08
CA PRO A 335 9.28 -21.73 3.47
C PRO A 335 8.71 -20.64 4.39
N SER A 336 8.76 -19.38 3.98
CA SER A 336 8.14 -18.28 4.74
C SER A 336 7.81 -17.10 3.83
N ARG A 337 6.87 -16.26 4.27
CA ARG A 337 6.48 -15.04 3.56
C ARG A 337 7.65 -14.13 3.15
N ASN A 338 8.67 -14.05 4.01
CA ASN A 338 9.83 -13.16 3.81
C ASN A 338 11.06 -13.90 3.25
N SER A 339 10.91 -15.14 2.80
CA SER A 339 12.01 -15.86 2.17
C SER A 339 12.44 -15.17 0.88
N PHE A 340 13.73 -15.27 0.58
CA PHE A 340 14.29 -14.89 -0.71
C PHE A 340 14.28 -16.03 -1.72
N VAL A 341 13.83 -17.22 -1.34
CA VAL A 341 13.88 -18.45 -2.15
C VAL A 341 12.51 -19.11 -2.18
N GLY A 342 12.17 -19.72 -3.32
CA GLY A 342 10.92 -20.41 -3.57
C GLY A 342 9.89 -19.53 -4.25
N ASP A 343 8.90 -20.17 -4.85
CA ASP A 343 7.78 -19.51 -5.49
C ASP A 343 6.78 -18.98 -4.46
N LEU A 344 6.08 -17.92 -4.85
CA LEU A 344 4.97 -17.37 -4.08
C LEU A 344 3.67 -17.93 -4.64
N LEU A 345 3.00 -18.75 -3.84
CA LEU A 345 1.66 -19.22 -4.09
C LEU A 345 0.84 -19.08 -2.83
N LEU A 346 -0.46 -18.86 -3.02
CA LEU A 346 -1.42 -19.22 -2.00
C LEU A 346 -1.70 -20.70 -2.20
N GLU A 347 -1.66 -21.49 -1.13
CA GLU A 347 -2.07 -22.89 -1.21
C GLU A 347 -3.46 -22.92 -1.86
N SER A 348 -3.57 -23.64 -2.98
CA SER A 348 -4.86 -23.85 -3.62
C SER A 348 -5.72 -24.55 -2.58
N PRO A 349 -6.94 -24.05 -2.34
CA PRO A 349 -7.93 -24.87 -1.66
C PRO A 349 -8.22 -26.16 -2.43
#